data_AF-A0A8T4EL90-F1
#
_entry.id   AF-A0A8T4EL90-F1
#
_cell.length_a   1.000
_cell.length_b   1.000
_cell.length_c   1.000
_cell.angle_alpha   90.00
_cell.angle_beta   90.00
_cell.angle_gamma   90.00
#
_symmetry.space_group_name_H-M   'P 1'
#
loop_
_entity.id
_entity.type
_entity.pdbx_description
1 polymer ?
#
loop_
_entity_poly.entity_id
_entity_poly.type
_entity_poly.pdbx_seq_one_letter_code
_entity_poly.pdbx_strand_id
1 'polypeptide(L)'
;MDKIEAGVLKTEGIYLIALFAAIVIITKIAFSGSSLGEVIKLVGSVYWLWVLPGFMLMYFFGKLGFGERLVLGGIGMLGIYGVGSYYLGILGLNLGISIYALPLLAILAAGFIIYRRLSLNKDVPAHPDKVEKDVQL
;
A
#
# COMPACT_ATOMS: atom_id res chain seq x y z
N MET A 1 -17.15 4.75 9.79
CA MET A 1 -16.57 5.03 8.47
C MET A 1 -17.49 6.03 7.83
N ASP A 2 -17.09 7.30 7.82
CA ASP A 2 -17.88 8.32 7.14
C ASP A 2 -18.03 7.90 5.68
N LYS A 3 -19.22 8.08 5.11
CA LYS A 3 -19.49 7.69 3.70
C LYS A 3 -18.48 8.31 2.72
N ILE A 4 -17.83 9.39 3.13
CA ILE A 4 -16.80 10.13 2.40
C ILE A 4 -15.49 9.32 2.30
N GLU A 5 -14.99 8.74 3.39
CA GLU A 5 -13.71 7.98 3.38
C GLU A 5 -13.81 6.69 2.54
N ALA A 6 -14.98 6.04 2.56
CA ALA A 6 -15.26 4.87 1.73
C ALA A 6 -15.23 5.20 0.23
N GLY A 7 -15.74 6.38 -0.15
CA GLY A 7 -15.73 6.86 -1.53
C GLY A 7 -14.32 7.16 -2.04
N VAL A 8 -13.48 7.75 -1.19
CA VAL A 8 -12.08 8.08 -1.52
C VAL A 8 -11.27 6.81 -1.76
N LEU A 9 -11.36 5.81 -0.86
CA LEU A 9 -10.68 4.51 -1.02
C LEU A 9 -11.10 3.78 -2.31
N LYS A 10 -12.38 3.82 -2.65
CA LYS A 10 -12.88 3.20 -3.88
C LYS A 10 -12.31 3.88 -5.13
N THR A 11 -12.22 5.21 -5.11
CA THR A 11 -11.65 6.00 -6.21
C THR A 11 -10.15 5.76 -6.36
N GLU A 12 -9.41 5.74 -5.25
CA GLU A 12 -7.97 5.48 -5.25
C GLU A 12 -7.64 4.04 -5.68
N GLY A 13 -8.50 3.07 -5.33
CA GLY A 13 -8.38 1.70 -5.83
C GLY A 13 -8.49 1.62 -7.35
N ILE A 14 -9.39 2.39 -7.95
CA ILE A 14 -9.51 2.49 -9.42
C ILE A 14 -8.24 3.09 -10.02
N TYR A 15 -7.68 4.14 -9.41
CA TYR A 15 -6.41 4.72 -9.87
C TYR A 15 -5.24 3.75 -9.79
N LEU A 16 -5.17 2.92 -8.74
CA LEU A 16 -4.16 1.85 -8.65
C LEU A 16 -4.30 0.83 -9.78
N ILE A 17 -5.52 0.36 -10.05
CA ILE A 17 -5.80 -0.57 -11.16
C ILE A 17 -5.47 0.06 -12.51
N ALA A 18 -5.86 1.32 -12.72
CA ALA A 18 -5.56 2.07 -13.94
C ALA A 18 -4.05 2.24 -14.13
N LEU A 19 -3.31 2.56 -13.07
CA LEU A 19 -1.85 2.64 -13.08
C LEU A 19 -1.23 1.29 -13.44
N PHE A 20 -1.71 0.20 -12.84
CA PHE A 20 -1.24 -1.15 -13.18
C PHE A 20 -1.43 -1.45 -14.66
N ALA A 21 -2.63 -1.21 -15.20
CA ALA A 21 -2.94 -1.41 -16.61
C ALA A 21 -2.05 -0.53 -17.52
N ALA A 22 -1.82 0.73 -17.16
CA ALA A 22 -0.94 1.63 -17.90
C ALA A 22 0.50 1.10 -17.97
N ILE A 23 1.05 0.61 -16.84
CA ILE A 23 2.40 0.04 -16.79
C ILE A 23 2.47 -1.25 -17.63
N VAL A 24 1.44 -2.10 -17.58
CA VAL A 24 1.35 -3.30 -18.44
C VAL A 24 1.40 -2.92 -19.92
N ILE A 25 0.62 -1.93 -20.34
CA ILE A 25 0.59 -1.49 -21.75
C ILE A 25 1.96 -0.93 -22.17
N ILE A 26 2.55 -0.03 -21.39
CA ILE A 26 3.87 0.55 -21.68
C ILE A 26 4.94 -0.54 -21.77
N THR A 27 4.94 -1.47 -20.81
CA THR A 27 5.89 -2.59 -20.78
C THR A 27 5.66 -3.53 -21.96
N LYS A 28 4.41 -3.78 -22.35
CA LYS A 28 4.11 -4.63 -23.49
C LYS A 28 4.58 -4.02 -24.81
N ILE A 29 4.49 -2.69 -24.94
CA ILE A 29 5.02 -1.96 -26.10
C ILE A 29 6.55 -2.02 -26.10
N ALA A 30 7.20 -1.80 -24.96
CA ALA A 30 8.66 -1.87 -24.82
C ALA A 30 9.21 -3.29 -25.09
N PHE A 31 8.50 -4.32 -24.62
CA PHE A 31 8.82 -5.73 -24.80
C PHE A 31 7.85 -6.38 -25.80
N SER A 32 7.85 -5.87 -27.03
CA SER A 32 6.94 -6.32 -28.09
C SER A 32 7.06 -7.82 -28.41
N GLY A 33 8.25 -8.41 -28.22
CA GLY A 33 8.52 -9.83 -28.43
C GLY A 33 8.09 -10.77 -27.28
N SER A 34 7.76 -10.25 -26.10
CA SER A 34 7.35 -11.07 -24.95
C SER A 34 5.86 -11.42 -24.98
N SER A 35 5.46 -12.55 -24.40
CA SER A 35 4.03 -12.88 -24.28
C SER A 35 3.32 -11.93 -23.29
N LEU A 36 2.02 -11.71 -23.45
CA LEU A 36 1.25 -10.88 -22.51
C LEU A 36 1.35 -11.42 -21.07
N GLY A 37 1.40 -12.74 -20.91
CA GLY A 37 1.56 -13.40 -19.62
C GLY A 37 2.90 -13.09 -18.94
N GLU A 38 4.01 -13.03 -19.69
CA GLU A 38 5.31 -12.61 -19.17
C GLU A 38 5.29 -11.16 -18.70
N VAL A 39 4.69 -10.27 -19.49
CA VAL A 39 4.60 -8.84 -19.15
C VAL A 39 3.77 -8.64 -17.88
N ILE A 40 2.62 -9.31 -17.77
CA ILE A 40 1.78 -9.24 -16.57
C ILE A 40 2.52 -9.81 -15.36
N LYS A 41 3.27 -10.91 -15.51
CA LYS A 41 4.08 -11.46 -14.41
C LYS A 41 5.16 -10.49 -13.95
N LEU A 42 5.88 -9.88 -14.89
CA LEU A 42 6.93 -8.91 -14.58
C LEU A 42 6.36 -7.67 -13.88
N VAL A 43 5.38 -7.03 -14.51
CA VAL A 43 4.73 -5.82 -13.97
C VAL A 43 4.02 -6.13 -12.67
N GLY A 44 3.30 -7.26 -12.60
CA GLY A 44 2.67 -7.79 -11.40
C GLY A 44 3.64 -7.95 -10.24
N SER A 45 4.82 -8.53 -10.49
CA SER A 45 5.84 -8.74 -9.46
C SER A 45 6.36 -7.41 -8.91
N VAL A 46 6.73 -6.47 -9.79
CA VAL A 46 7.21 -5.14 -9.39
C VAL A 46 6.12 -4.36 -8.65
N TYR A 47 4.90 -4.37 -9.17
CA TYR A 47 3.77 -3.65 -8.58
C TYR A 47 3.40 -4.21 -7.21
N TRP A 48 3.39 -5.54 -7.06
CA TRP A 48 3.11 -6.23 -5.81
C TRP A 48 4.19 -5.98 -4.75
N LEU A 49 5.46 -6.08 -5.14
CA LEU A 49 6.56 -5.89 -4.20
C LEU A 49 6.70 -4.40 -3.78
N TRP A 50 6.47 -3.43 -4.66
CA TRP A 50 6.95 -2.05 -4.44
C TRP A 50 5.79 -1.07 -4.30
N VAL A 51 4.86 -1.08 -5.24
CA VAL A 51 3.83 -0.04 -5.39
C VAL A 51 2.73 -0.22 -4.34
N LEU A 52 2.16 -1.41 -4.23
CA LEU A 52 1.08 -1.70 -3.28
C LEU A 52 1.50 -1.51 -1.82
N PRO A 53 2.54 -2.19 -1.30
CA PRO A 53 2.92 -2.05 0.09
C PRO A 53 3.44 -0.63 0.40
N GLY A 54 4.10 0.02 -0.56
CA GLY A 54 4.57 1.39 -0.40
C GLY A 54 3.42 2.39 -0.29
N PHE A 55 2.44 2.28 -1.18
CA PHE A 55 1.24 3.10 -1.13
C PHE A 55 0.45 2.89 0.17
N MET A 56 0.25 1.64 0.59
CA MET A 56 -0.45 1.31 1.83
C MET A 56 0.29 1.80 3.08
N LEU A 57 1.62 1.72 3.09
CA LEU A 57 2.44 2.25 4.17
C LEU A 57 2.28 3.77 4.26
N MET A 58 2.35 4.49 3.14
CA MET A 58 2.18 5.95 3.13
C MET A 58 0.75 6.41 3.38
N TYR A 59 -0.25 5.57 3.13
CA TYR A 59 -1.62 5.81 3.56
C TYR A 59 -1.72 5.97 5.09
N PHE A 60 -0.81 5.36 5.85
CA PHE A 60 -0.75 5.50 7.29
C PHE A 60 -0.10 6.82 7.78
N PHE A 61 0.90 7.33 7.06
CA PHE A 61 1.73 8.44 7.52
C PHE A 61 1.10 9.84 7.38
N GLY A 62 -0.13 9.97 6.85
CA GLY A 62 -0.92 11.21 6.96
C GLY A 62 -1.62 11.66 5.67
N LYS A 63 -1.92 12.96 5.60
CA LYS A 63 -2.65 13.63 4.50
C LYS A 63 -1.79 13.84 3.25
N LEU A 64 -1.09 12.80 2.80
CA LEU A 64 -0.36 12.81 1.55
C LEU A 64 -1.34 12.62 0.39
N GLY A 65 -1.14 13.33 -0.72
CA GLY A 65 -1.89 13.10 -1.95
C GLY A 65 -1.58 11.72 -2.54
N PHE A 66 -2.45 11.22 -3.44
CA PHE A 66 -2.25 9.93 -4.11
C PHE A 66 -0.86 9.80 -4.75
N GLY A 67 -0.43 10.82 -5.51
CA GLY A 67 0.88 10.82 -6.16
C GLY A 67 2.06 10.80 -5.19
N GLU A 68 1.97 11.59 -4.11
CA GLU A 68 3.00 11.63 -3.06
C GLU A 68 3.14 10.28 -2.37
N ARG A 69 2.00 9.63 -2.02
CA ARG A 69 2.00 8.29 -1.43
C ARG A 69 2.62 7.27 -2.36
N LEU A 70 2.36 7.38 -3.66
CA LEU A 70 2.86 6.43 -4.64
C LEU A 70 4.38 6.56 -4.83
N VAL A 71 4.89 7.79 -4.94
CA VAL A 71 6.32 8.06 -5.14
C VAL A 71 7.11 7.80 -3.86
N LEU A 72 6.73 8.42 -2.74
CA LEU A 72 7.43 8.25 -1.46
C LEU A 72 7.31 6.82 -0.95
N GLY A 73 6.15 6.19 -1.12
CA GLY A 73 5.92 4.81 -0.74
C GLY A 73 6.74 3.84 -1.58
N GLY A 74 6.79 4.05 -2.90
CA GLY A 74 7.60 3.26 -3.81
C GLY A 74 9.09 3.35 -3.48
N ILE A 75 9.62 4.57 -3.27
CA ILE A 75 11.02 4.79 -2.87
C ILE A 75 11.31 4.19 -1.49
N GLY A 76 10.38 4.34 -0.55
CA GLY A 76 10.50 3.77 0.80
C GLY A 76 10.59 2.25 0.78
N MET A 77 9.70 1.58 0.04
CA MET A 77 9.76 0.11 -0.10
C MET A 77 11.00 -0.33 -0.85
N LEU A 78 11.44 0.41 -1.86
CA LEU A 78 12.72 0.20 -2.53
C LEU A 78 13.88 0.07 -1.54
N GLY A 79 13.98 1.03 -0.62
CA GLY A 79 14.96 1.01 0.45
C GLY A 79 14.78 -0.19 1.39
N ILE A 80 13.55 -0.44 1.82
CA ILE A 80 13.22 -1.56 2.73
C ILE A 80 13.58 -2.91 2.10
N TYR A 81 13.23 -3.16 0.84
CA TYR A 81 13.56 -4.41 0.16
C TYR A 81 15.04 -4.51 -0.19
N GLY A 82 15.67 -3.44 -0.66
CA GLY A 82 17.09 -3.45 -0.99
C GLY A 82 17.93 -3.79 0.24
N VAL A 83 17.73 -3.03 1.32
CA VAL A 83 18.44 -3.23 2.59
C VAL A 83 18.01 -4.54 3.28
N GLY A 84 16.71 -4.83 3.30
CA GLY A 84 16.17 -6.03 3.91
C GLY A 84 16.66 -7.31 3.23
N SER A 85 16.70 -7.34 1.90
CA SER A 85 17.21 -8.51 1.15
C SER A 85 18.69 -8.73 1.38
N TYR A 86 19.48 -7.66 1.52
CA TYR A 86 20.90 -7.74 1.87
C TYR A 86 21.11 -8.43 3.23
N TYR A 87 20.41 -7.98 4.27
CA TYR A 87 20.54 -8.58 5.61
C TYR A 87 19.93 -9.98 5.70
N LEU A 88 18.84 -10.27 4.99
CA LEU A 88 18.29 -11.63 4.91
C LEU A 88 19.25 -12.59 4.21
N GLY A 89 19.97 -12.12 3.19
CA GLY A 89 21.04 -12.88 2.55
C GLY A 89 22.18 -13.21 3.51
N ILE A 90 22.60 -12.25 4.35
CA ILE A 90 23.61 -12.48 5.40
C ILE A 90 23.13 -13.51 6.43
N LEU A 91 21.85 -13.50 6.79
CA LEU A 91 21.26 -14.45 7.74
C LEU A 91 21.06 -15.87 7.18
N GLY A 92 21.45 -16.13 5.92
CA GLY A 92 21.29 -17.42 5.27
C GLY A 92 19.85 -17.78 4.91
N LEU A 93 18.93 -16.80 4.96
CA LEU A 93 17.56 -16.98 4.53
C LEU A 93 17.50 -17.04 3.00
N ASN A 94 16.85 -18.08 2.47
CA ASN A 94 16.70 -18.27 1.04
C ASN A 94 15.92 -17.09 0.42
N LEU A 95 16.60 -16.31 -0.41
CA LEU A 95 16.08 -15.13 -1.11
C LEU A 95 14.80 -15.41 -1.92
N GLY A 96 14.60 -16.66 -2.36
CA GLY A 96 13.40 -17.07 -3.09
C GLY A 96 12.12 -16.94 -2.26
N ILE A 97 12.18 -17.21 -0.95
CA ILE A 97 11.04 -17.04 -0.04
C ILE A 97 10.85 -15.57 0.34
N SER A 98 11.93 -14.81 0.46
CA SER A 98 11.91 -13.39 0.83
C SER A 98 11.04 -12.54 -0.10
N ILE A 99 11.02 -12.89 -1.39
CA ILE A 99 10.21 -12.24 -2.44
C ILE A 99 8.71 -12.30 -2.13
N TYR A 100 8.23 -13.36 -1.47
CA TYR A 100 6.82 -13.53 -1.12
C TYR A 100 6.53 -13.15 0.33
N ALA A 101 7.45 -13.48 1.24
CA ALA A 101 7.26 -13.28 2.68
C ALA A 101 7.27 -11.80 3.08
N LEU A 102 8.20 -11.00 2.56
CA LEU A 102 8.32 -9.58 2.92
C LEU A 102 7.12 -8.72 2.48
N PRO A 103 6.59 -8.82 1.23
CA PRO A 103 5.40 -8.05 0.86
C PRO A 103 4.18 -8.47 1.64
N LEU A 104 4.02 -9.77 1.86
CA LEU A 104 2.91 -10.28 2.63
C LEU A 104 2.97 -9.77 4.07
N LEU A 105 4.13 -9.80 4.72
CA LEU A 105 4.33 -9.24 6.05
C LEU A 105 4.07 -7.73 6.08
N ALA A 106 4.52 -6.98 5.07
CA ALA A 106 4.28 -5.54 4.99
C ALA A 106 2.77 -5.21 4.84
N ILE A 107 2.06 -5.94 3.98
CA ILE A 107 0.61 -5.78 3.79
C ILE A 107 -0.15 -6.19 5.05
N LEU A 108 0.21 -7.31 5.68
CA LEU A 108 -0.43 -7.79 6.91
C LEU A 108 -0.16 -6.83 8.07
N ALA A 109 1.06 -6.32 8.21
CA ALA A 109 1.40 -5.32 9.22
C ALA A 109 0.59 -4.04 9.01
N ALA A 110 0.54 -3.53 7.78
CA ALA A 110 -0.28 -2.37 7.43
C ALA A 110 -1.77 -2.61 7.74
N GLY A 111 -2.32 -3.77 7.33
CA GLY A 111 -3.71 -4.15 7.57
C GLY A 111 -4.03 -4.31 9.06
N PHE A 112 -3.16 -4.94 9.83
CA PHE A 112 -3.33 -5.12 11.28
C PHE A 112 -3.31 -3.79 12.03
N ILE A 113 -2.40 -2.89 11.64
CA ILE A 113 -2.31 -1.54 12.22
C ILE A 113 -3.57 -0.73 11.89
N ILE A 114 -4.07 -0.80 10.64
CA ILE A 114 -5.33 -0.18 10.24
C ILE A 114 -6.50 -0.73 11.08
N TYR A 115 -6.58 -2.05 11.24
CA TYR A 115 -7.63 -2.69 12.04
C TYR A 115 -7.60 -2.23 13.51
N ARG A 116 -6.42 -2.18 14.13
CA ARG A 116 -6.23 -1.68 15.51
C ARG A 116 -6.70 -0.23 15.65
N ARG A 117 -6.31 0.66 14.72
CA ARG A 117 -6.73 2.07 14.76
C ARG A 117 -8.24 2.21 14.60
N LEU A 118 -8.86 1.43 13.72
CA LEU A 118 -10.31 1.39 13.54
C LEU A 118 -11.05 0.85 14.78
N SER A 119 -10.45 -0.11 15.49
CA SER A 119 -11.03 -0.66 16.72
C SER A 119 -10.98 0.32 17.89
N LEU A 120 -9.94 1.17 17.97
CA LEU A 120 -9.76 2.16 19.04
C LEU A 120 -10.55 3.46 18.81
N ASN A 121 -10.87 3.79 17.55
CA ASN A 121 -11.60 5.02 17.21
C ASN A 121 -13.12 4.85 17.25
N LYS A 122 -13.63 3.70 17.69
CA LYS A 122 -15.07 3.47 17.94
C LYS A 122 -15.56 4.09 19.25
N ASP A 123 -14.65 4.34 20.18
CA ASP A 123 -14.97 4.78 21.54
C ASP A 123 -14.81 6.31 21.71
N VAL A 124 -14.38 7.03 20.66
CA VAL A 124 -14.30 8.49 20.65
C VAL A 124 -15.55 9.02 19.94
N PRO A 125 -16.47 9.71 20.64
CA PRO A 125 -17.66 10.26 20.02
C PRO A 125 -17.26 11.21 18.89
N ALA A 126 -17.91 11.07 17.73
CA ALA A 126 -17.62 11.79 16.48
C ALA A 126 -17.79 13.33 16.56
N HIS A 127 -18.18 13.85 17.73
CA HIS A 127 -18.41 15.27 17.98
C HIS A 127 -18.08 15.58 19.45
N PRO A 128 -16.84 16.02 19.79
CA PRO A 128 -16.52 16.49 21.14
C PRO A 128 -17.31 17.75 21.54
N ASP A 129 -17.88 18.47 20.57
CA ASP A 129 -18.70 19.67 20.71
C ASP A 129 -20.14 19.41 21.19
N LYS A 130 -20.59 18.15 21.24
CA LYS A 130 -21.92 17.81 21.78
C LYS A 130 -21.91 17.45 23.26
N VAL A 131 -20.78 16.99 23.79
CA VAL A 131 -20.67 16.63 25.22
C VAL A 131 -20.78 17.89 26.10
N GLU A 132 -20.31 19.04 25.62
CA GLU A 132 -20.36 20.29 26.38
C GLU A 132 -21.78 20.85 26.55
N LYS A 133 -22.73 20.49 25.67
CA LYS A 133 -24.12 20.96 25.76
C LYS A 133 -24.98 20.12 26.69
N ASP A 134 -24.65 18.85 26.88
CA ASP A 134 -25.43 17.94 27.74
C ASP A 134 -25.02 18.02 29.22
N VAL A 135 -23.87 18.63 29.53
CA VAL A 135 -23.38 18.84 30.91
C VAL A 135 -23.86 20.18 31.51
N GLN A 136 -24.46 21.06 30.69
CA GLN A 136 -24.98 22.36 31.13
C GLN A 136 -26.51 22.40 31.34
N LEU A 137 -27.17 21.24 31.47
CA LEU A 137 -28.59 21.12 31.80
C LEU A 137 -28.80 20.67 33.26
#